data_AF-A0A921UNL0-F1
#
_entry.id   AF-A0A921UNL0-F1
#
_cell.length_a   1.000
_cell.length_b   1.000
_cell.length_c   1.000
_cell.angle_alpha   90.00
_cell.angle_beta   90.00
_cell.angle_gamma   90.00
#
_symmetry.space_group_name_H-M   'P 1'
#
loop_
_entity.id
_entity.type
_entity.pdbx_description
1 polymer ?
#
loop_
_entity_poly.entity_id
_entity_poly.type
_entity_poly.pdbx_seq_one_letter_code
_entity_poly.pdbx_strand_id
1 'polypeptide(L)'
;MDTWFVDANLHLWLDPRGTATAAGMISYDAPPLDTATATLPEGPDDGLYYTTAFRHVSASGWVQTASYGKVTATWTQRLGYENTITFRESFFQPEVNQTTDAYSAAHVADHGGVLYAQEAQQSFALYRFVGVVNQTDIDSFTASTKVLLGFREERVAAGRSGFWSRSLSNSQECARDVDFEDGEGVRESWGARQTYRYEASDACYFRNVTSRGYDVVSDHSDEACVKGSHAAAGGIAERAAAAGAAAAELLGL
;
A
#
# COMPACT_ATOMS: atom_id res chain seq x y z
N MET A 1 32.29 2.06 17.13
CA MET A 1 31.38 2.81 16.25
C MET A 1 29.99 2.48 16.75
N ASP A 2 29.32 3.45 17.36
CA ASP A 2 27.98 3.29 17.91
C ASP A 2 26.97 3.60 16.80
N THR A 3 26.60 2.58 16.03
CA THR A 3 25.56 2.68 15.01
C THR A 3 24.18 2.67 15.66
N TRP A 4 23.39 3.69 15.38
CA TRP A 4 21.96 3.72 15.69
C TRP A 4 21.17 3.15 14.50
N PHE A 5 20.26 2.22 14.78
CA PHE A 5 19.35 1.68 13.77
C PHE A 5 18.23 2.69 13.50
N VAL A 6 18.13 3.13 12.25
CA VAL A 6 16.95 3.85 11.73
C VAL A 6 15.78 2.86 11.76
N ASP A 7 14.62 3.31 12.25
CA ASP A 7 13.37 2.53 12.44
C ASP A 7 13.31 1.57 13.63
N ALA A 8 14.31 1.59 14.53
CA ALA A 8 14.15 1.00 15.86
C ALA A 8 13.24 1.89 16.72
N ASN A 9 11.92 1.71 16.61
CA ASN A 9 10.98 2.15 17.63
C ASN A 9 11.27 1.35 18.91
N LEU A 10 12.25 1.80 19.68
CA LEU A 10 12.60 1.24 20.98
C LEU A 10 11.55 1.70 22.00
N HIS A 11 10.32 1.20 21.85
CA HIS A 11 9.39 1.16 22.96
C HIS A 11 10.00 0.19 23.98
N LEU A 12 10.80 0.72 24.90
CA LEU A 12 11.35 -0.02 26.02
C LEU A 12 10.18 -0.44 26.92
N TRP A 13 9.72 -1.67 26.75
CA TRP A 13 8.82 -2.30 27.71
C TRP A 13 9.67 -2.67 28.94
N LEU A 14 9.71 -1.77 29.92
CA LEU A 14 10.29 -2.07 31.22
C LEU A 14 9.33 -3.00 31.96
N ASP A 15 9.79 -4.20 32.30
CA ASP A 15 9.09 -5.10 33.22
C ASP A 15 9.01 -4.41 34.60
N PRO A 16 7.82 -4.03 35.09
CA PRO A 16 7.70 -3.27 36.33
C PRO A 16 8.10 -4.09 37.58
N ARG A 17 8.29 -5.40 37.45
CA ARG A 17 8.73 -6.30 38.54
C ARG A 17 10.19 -6.72 38.40
N GLY A 18 10.89 -6.26 37.37
CA GLY A 18 12.29 -6.57 37.10
C GLY A 18 13.19 -5.35 37.31
N THR A 19 14.39 -5.57 37.84
CA THR A 19 15.44 -4.54 37.88
C THR A 19 16.27 -4.51 36.59
N ALA A 20 16.21 -5.57 35.79
CA ALA A 20 16.87 -5.71 34.50
C ALA A 20 16.11 -6.70 33.61
N THR A 21 16.23 -6.52 32.29
CA THR A 21 15.77 -7.46 31.27
C THR A 21 16.96 -7.91 30.44
N ALA A 22 17.05 -9.21 30.14
CA ALA A 22 18.03 -9.72 29.21
C ALA A 22 17.38 -9.88 27.83
N ALA A 23 18.13 -9.64 26.76
CA ALA A 23 17.62 -9.81 25.40
C ALA A 23 18.71 -10.36 24.49
N GLY A 24 18.30 -10.98 23.38
CA GLY A 24 19.21 -11.48 22.37
C GLY A 24 18.55 -11.54 21.00
N MET A 25 19.36 -11.31 19.96
CA MET A 25 18.94 -11.49 18.57
C MET A 25 19.06 -12.97 18.19
N ILE A 26 18.06 -13.48 17.48
CA ILE A 26 18.02 -14.84 16.94
C ILE A 26 18.44 -14.81 15.48
N SER A 27 17.85 -13.90 14.69
CA SER A 27 18.15 -13.74 13.28
C SER A 27 17.89 -12.31 12.84
N TYR A 28 18.58 -11.90 11.79
CA TYR A 28 18.36 -10.66 11.09
C TYR A 28 18.66 -10.91 9.61
N ASP A 29 17.69 -10.62 8.76
CA ASP A 29 17.82 -10.73 7.31
C ASP A 29 17.40 -9.42 6.67
N ALA A 30 18.28 -8.85 5.88
CA ALA A 30 18.09 -7.55 5.25
C ALA A 30 18.94 -7.47 3.98
N PRO A 31 18.64 -8.29 2.95
CA PRO A 31 19.41 -8.32 1.71
C PRO A 31 19.48 -6.92 1.06
N PRO A 32 20.46 -6.64 0.18
CA PRO A 32 20.48 -5.38 -0.56
C PRO A 32 19.15 -5.12 -1.30
N LEU A 33 18.87 -3.85 -1.60
CA LEU A 33 17.74 -3.48 -2.44
C LEU A 33 17.87 -4.18 -3.80
N ASP A 34 16.83 -4.91 -4.21
CA ASP A 34 16.74 -5.50 -5.53
C ASP A 34 16.03 -4.52 -6.46
N THR A 35 16.62 -4.21 -7.62
CA THR A 35 16.08 -3.22 -8.56
C THR A 35 16.28 -3.68 -9.98
N ALA A 36 15.26 -3.51 -10.82
CA ALA A 36 15.38 -3.70 -12.25
C ALA A 36 14.83 -2.48 -12.98
N THR A 37 15.50 -2.09 -14.07
CA THR A 37 15.06 -1.04 -14.98
C THR A 37 15.13 -1.57 -16.40
N ALA A 38 14.06 -1.36 -17.17
CA ALA A 38 14.02 -1.70 -18.59
C ALA A 38 13.49 -0.51 -19.39
N THR A 39 13.96 -0.37 -20.62
CA THR A 39 13.48 0.66 -21.55
C THR A 39 13.17 -0.01 -22.87
N LEU A 40 11.96 0.23 -23.37
CA LEU A 40 11.53 -0.19 -24.70
C LEU A 40 11.29 1.07 -25.54
N PRO A 41 12.25 1.46 -26.40
CA PRO A 41 12.05 2.56 -27.34
C PRO A 41 11.13 2.11 -28.48
N GLU A 42 10.08 2.87 -28.75
CA GLU A 42 9.16 2.63 -29.90
C GLU A 42 9.35 3.67 -31.02
N GLY A 43 10.21 4.66 -30.82
CA GLY A 43 10.54 5.70 -31.79
C GLY A 43 11.51 6.74 -31.21
N PRO A 44 11.81 7.83 -31.94
CA PRO A 44 12.61 8.93 -31.42
C PRO A 44 11.93 9.67 -30.25
N ASP A 45 10.60 9.70 -30.23
CA ASP A 45 9.79 10.45 -29.25
C ASP A 45 8.87 9.56 -28.38
N ASP A 46 8.87 8.24 -28.66
CA ASP A 46 8.05 7.24 -27.97
C ASP A 46 8.91 6.27 -27.18
N GLY A 47 8.49 5.98 -25.94
CA GLY A 47 9.23 5.05 -25.11
C GLY A 47 8.47 4.61 -23.87
N LEU A 48 8.67 3.35 -23.51
CA LEU A 48 8.22 2.77 -22.26
C LEU A 48 9.43 2.60 -21.34
N TYR A 49 9.35 3.18 -20.15
CA TYR A 49 10.31 3.00 -19.06
C TYR A 49 9.65 2.18 -17.97
N TYR A 50 10.25 1.06 -17.63
CA TYR A 50 9.79 0.17 -16.59
C TYR A 50 10.82 0.15 -15.47
N THR A 51 10.37 0.25 -14.22
CA THR A 51 11.23 0.19 -13.04
C THR A 51 10.56 -0.62 -11.96
N THR A 52 11.30 -1.56 -11.39
CA THR A 52 10.90 -2.28 -10.19
C THR A 52 11.92 -2.09 -9.09
N ALA A 53 11.45 -2.14 -7.85
CA ALA A 53 12.30 -2.26 -6.69
C ALA A 53 11.65 -3.18 -5.66
N PHE A 54 12.46 -3.99 -4.98
CA PHE A 54 12.01 -4.86 -3.91
C PHE A 54 12.94 -4.78 -2.71
N ARG A 55 12.35 -4.64 -1.53
CA ARG A 55 13.05 -4.66 -0.25
C ARG A 55 12.40 -5.65 0.68
N HIS A 56 13.21 -6.50 1.30
CA HIS A 56 12.80 -7.37 2.40
C HIS A 56 13.65 -7.08 3.63
N VAL A 57 13.02 -6.99 4.81
CA VAL A 57 13.70 -6.95 6.10
C VAL A 57 12.96 -7.88 7.05
N SER A 58 13.68 -8.71 7.80
CA SER A 58 13.13 -9.47 8.91
C SER A 58 14.11 -9.52 10.08
N ALA A 59 13.56 -9.58 11.28
CA ALA A 59 14.35 -9.69 12.50
C ALA A 59 13.60 -10.59 13.48
N SER A 60 14.34 -11.47 14.16
CA SER A 60 13.80 -12.24 15.27
C SER A 60 14.70 -12.09 16.49
N GLY A 61 14.09 -12.00 17.66
CA GLY A 61 14.81 -11.86 18.92
C GLY A 61 13.98 -12.40 20.09
N TRP A 62 14.59 -12.37 21.26
CA TRP A 62 13.91 -12.69 22.50
C TRP A 62 14.25 -11.67 23.59
N VAL A 63 13.30 -11.50 24.51
CA VAL A 63 13.47 -10.76 25.75
C VAL A 63 13.07 -11.68 26.90
N GLN A 64 13.93 -11.77 27.91
CA GLN A 64 13.67 -12.44 29.17
C GLN A 64 13.28 -11.39 30.20
N THR A 65 12.11 -11.59 30.79
CA THR A 65 11.58 -10.75 31.86
C THR A 65 11.30 -11.59 33.10
N ALA A 66 11.22 -10.95 34.27
CA ALA A 66 10.86 -11.63 35.52
C ALA A 66 9.35 -11.95 35.56
N SER A 67 8.52 -11.06 35.01
CA SER A 67 7.06 -11.18 35.01
C SER A 67 6.50 -12.14 33.97
N TYR A 68 7.08 -12.19 32.76
CA TYR A 68 6.50 -12.88 31.60
C TYR A 68 7.40 -14.00 31.07
N GLY A 69 8.55 -14.24 31.69
CA GLY A 69 9.52 -15.23 31.22
C GLY A 69 10.16 -14.81 29.89
N LYS A 70 10.49 -15.82 29.06
CA LYS A 70 11.07 -15.61 27.74
C LYS A 70 9.98 -15.35 26.71
N VAL A 71 10.02 -14.17 26.11
CA VAL A 71 9.16 -13.76 25.00
C VAL A 71 10.01 -13.68 23.75
N THR A 72 9.58 -14.32 22.67
CA THR A 72 10.18 -14.24 21.34
C THR A 72 9.34 -13.34 20.45
N ALA A 73 9.98 -12.49 19.67
CA ALA A 73 9.31 -11.65 18.68
C ALA A 73 10.00 -11.80 17.33
N THR A 74 9.20 -11.94 16.28
CA THR A 74 9.63 -11.93 14.88
C THR A 74 8.88 -10.81 14.18
N TRP A 75 9.61 -9.97 13.47
CA TRP A 75 9.06 -8.92 12.63
C TRP A 75 9.53 -9.11 11.20
N THR A 76 8.66 -8.78 10.24
CA THR A 76 8.96 -8.85 8.82
C THR A 76 8.31 -7.68 8.10
N GLN A 77 9.04 -7.09 7.16
CA GLN A 77 8.55 -6.11 6.21
C GLN A 77 9.00 -6.49 4.80
N ARG A 78 8.10 -6.29 3.84
CA ARG A 78 8.39 -6.38 2.42
C ARG A 78 7.80 -5.16 1.73
N LEU A 79 8.53 -4.60 0.79
CA LEU A 79 8.10 -3.49 -0.04
C LEU A 79 8.41 -3.86 -1.49
N GLY A 80 7.38 -3.96 -2.32
CA GLY A 80 7.48 -4.04 -3.78
C GLY A 80 7.09 -2.72 -4.39
N TYR A 81 7.82 -2.29 -5.40
CA TYR A 81 7.57 -1.10 -6.20
C TYR A 81 7.60 -1.51 -7.67
N GLU A 82 6.61 -1.05 -8.41
CA GLU A 82 6.52 -1.20 -9.85
C GLU A 82 6.08 0.14 -10.44
N ASN A 83 6.74 0.55 -11.51
CA ASN A 83 6.44 1.80 -12.19
C ASN A 83 6.64 1.66 -13.70
N THR A 84 5.66 2.17 -14.44
CA THR A 84 5.73 2.36 -15.88
C THR A 84 5.59 3.84 -16.18
N ILE A 85 6.44 4.35 -17.06
CA ILE A 85 6.31 5.68 -17.66
C ILE A 85 6.26 5.48 -19.16
N THR A 86 5.16 5.86 -19.79
CA THR A 86 4.98 5.79 -21.23
C THR A 86 4.96 7.22 -21.78
N PHE A 87 5.72 7.45 -22.84
CA PHE A 87 5.64 8.65 -23.66
C PHE A 87 5.00 8.26 -24.99
N ARG A 88 3.98 9.01 -25.42
CA ARG A 88 3.32 8.85 -26.71
C ARG A 88 3.31 10.17 -27.43
N GLU A 89 3.74 10.18 -28.68
CA GLU A 89 3.71 11.31 -29.63
C GLU A 89 4.56 12.52 -29.21
N SER A 90 4.97 12.62 -27.94
CA SER A 90 5.80 13.67 -27.35
C SER A 90 6.30 13.28 -25.95
N PHE A 91 7.56 13.62 -25.64
CA PHE A 91 8.09 13.56 -24.26
C PHE A 91 7.32 14.43 -23.25
N PHE A 92 6.46 15.35 -23.71
CA PHE A 92 5.66 16.23 -22.86
C PHE A 92 4.31 15.64 -22.40
N GLN A 93 3.97 14.43 -22.87
CA GLN A 93 2.72 13.73 -22.54
C GLN A 93 2.98 12.41 -21.79
N PRO A 94 3.58 12.43 -20.57
CA PRO A 94 3.86 11.21 -19.85
C PRO A 94 2.59 10.62 -19.21
N GLU A 95 2.44 9.31 -19.39
CA GLU A 95 1.55 8.46 -18.61
C GLU A 95 2.38 7.66 -17.60
N VAL A 96 2.16 7.91 -16.31
CA VAL A 96 2.81 7.24 -15.19
C VAL A 96 1.80 6.31 -14.53
N ASN A 97 2.15 5.05 -14.39
CA ASN A 97 1.38 4.08 -13.62
C ASN A 97 2.33 3.35 -12.66
N GLN A 98 2.15 3.64 -11.38
CA GLN A 98 3.00 3.22 -10.28
C GLN A 98 2.18 2.50 -9.22
N THR A 99 2.68 1.37 -8.75
CA THR A 99 2.13 0.65 -7.59
C THR A 99 3.25 0.37 -6.59
N THR A 100 2.96 0.57 -5.31
CA THR A 100 3.81 0.15 -4.20
C THR A 100 3.01 -0.77 -3.30
N ASP A 101 3.43 -2.02 -3.17
CA ASP A 101 2.81 -3.00 -2.28
C ASP A 101 3.70 -3.22 -1.07
N ALA A 102 3.13 -3.11 0.13
CA ALA A 102 3.82 -3.34 1.38
C ALA A 102 3.17 -4.48 2.15
N TYR A 103 4.00 -5.37 2.68
CA TYR A 103 3.60 -6.37 3.67
C TYR A 103 4.34 -6.08 4.96
N SER A 104 3.64 -6.15 6.09
CA SER A 104 4.24 -6.11 7.41
C SER A 104 3.63 -7.16 8.31
N ALA A 105 4.45 -7.82 9.10
CA ALA A 105 4.02 -8.82 10.06
C ALA A 105 4.83 -8.72 11.35
N ALA A 106 4.15 -8.95 12.47
CA ALA A 106 4.76 -9.08 13.78
C ALA A 106 4.15 -10.29 14.47
N HIS A 107 4.98 -11.21 14.95
CA HIS A 107 4.58 -12.40 15.69
C HIS A 107 5.34 -12.44 17.00
N VAL A 108 4.59 -12.48 18.10
CA VAL A 108 5.11 -12.49 19.47
C VAL A 108 4.56 -13.71 20.17
N ALA A 109 5.45 -14.49 20.79
CA ALA A 109 5.11 -15.74 21.47
C ALA A 109 5.89 -15.89 22.77
N ASP A 110 5.33 -16.65 23.71
CA ASP A 110 6.00 -17.13 24.90
C ASP A 110 5.89 -18.67 24.97
N HIS A 111 6.29 -19.25 26.11
CA HIS A 111 6.15 -20.70 26.37
C HIS A 111 4.71 -21.24 26.25
N GLY A 112 3.70 -20.39 26.43
CA GLY A 112 2.28 -20.73 26.32
C GLY A 112 1.68 -20.41 24.95
N GLY A 113 2.50 -20.21 23.92
CA GLY A 113 2.08 -20.00 22.53
C GLY A 113 2.04 -18.54 22.09
N VAL A 114 1.21 -18.24 21.08
CA VAL A 114 1.13 -16.90 20.47
C VAL A 114 0.50 -15.91 21.45
N LEU A 115 1.27 -14.89 21.83
CA LEU A 115 0.81 -13.75 22.61
C LEU A 115 0.03 -12.78 21.71
N TYR A 116 0.66 -12.41 20.59
CA TYR A 116 0.15 -11.44 19.64
C TYR A 116 0.74 -11.73 18.26
N ALA A 117 -0.10 -11.76 17.23
CA ALA A 117 0.29 -11.83 15.84
C ALA A 117 -0.50 -10.78 15.07
N GLN A 118 0.15 -10.04 14.18
CA GLN A 118 -0.48 -9.05 13.33
C GLN A 118 0.15 -9.13 11.94
N GLU A 119 -0.70 -9.05 10.92
CA GLU A 119 -0.28 -8.95 9.54
C GLU A 119 -1.03 -7.80 8.86
N ALA A 120 -0.35 -7.11 7.96
CA ALA A 120 -0.95 -6.07 7.14
C ALA A 120 -0.41 -6.13 5.72
N GLN A 121 -1.33 -6.10 4.76
CA GLN A 121 -1.06 -5.92 3.35
C GLN A 121 -1.56 -4.53 2.96
N GLN A 122 -0.71 -3.73 2.35
CA GLN A 122 -1.01 -2.38 1.93
C GLN A 122 -0.63 -2.22 0.46
N SER A 123 -1.42 -1.46 -0.29
CA SER A 123 -1.15 -1.13 -1.68
C SER A 123 -1.36 0.36 -1.90
N PHE A 124 -0.38 1.02 -2.51
CA PHE A 124 -0.37 2.44 -2.81
C PHE A 124 -0.25 2.61 -4.32
N ALA A 125 -1.33 3.04 -4.97
CA ALA A 125 -1.36 3.28 -6.41
C ALA A 125 -1.21 4.78 -6.69
N LEU A 126 -0.39 5.11 -7.69
CA LEU A 126 -0.29 6.43 -8.27
C LEU A 126 -0.44 6.28 -9.79
N TYR A 127 -1.44 6.94 -10.34
CA TYR A 127 -1.57 7.12 -11.78
C TYR A 127 -1.52 8.60 -12.10
N ARG A 128 -0.77 8.98 -13.13
CA ARG A 128 -0.75 10.34 -13.66
C ARG A 128 -0.76 10.28 -15.17
N PHE A 129 -1.70 10.99 -15.76
CA PHE A 129 -1.79 11.16 -17.21
C PHE A 129 -1.73 12.65 -17.54
N VAL A 130 -0.97 12.98 -18.58
CA VAL A 130 -0.98 14.28 -19.25
C VAL A 130 -1.03 14.02 -20.74
N GLY A 131 -2.04 14.54 -21.43
CA GLY A 131 -2.15 14.37 -22.87
C GLY A 131 -3.42 14.98 -23.44
N VAL A 132 -3.70 14.68 -24.71
CA VAL A 132 -4.87 15.18 -25.42
C VAL A 132 -5.95 14.09 -25.50
N VAL A 133 -7.21 14.40 -25.17
CA VAL A 133 -8.30 13.39 -25.08
C VAL A 133 -9.46 13.62 -26.06
N ASN A 134 -9.68 14.84 -26.52
CA ASN A 134 -10.78 15.21 -27.44
C ASN A 134 -10.27 16.06 -28.61
N GLN A 135 -9.39 15.51 -29.45
CA GLN A 135 -8.92 16.23 -30.63
C GLN A 135 -9.93 16.12 -31.77
N THR A 136 -10.40 17.25 -32.27
CA THR A 136 -11.31 17.33 -33.42
C THR A 136 -10.63 17.89 -34.67
N ASP A 137 -9.67 18.78 -34.49
CA ASP A 137 -8.76 19.29 -35.51
C ASP A 137 -7.40 19.64 -34.84
N ILE A 138 -6.41 20.08 -35.61
CA ILE A 138 -5.11 20.52 -35.11
C ILE A 138 -5.23 21.70 -34.12
N ASP A 139 -6.21 22.57 -34.33
CA ASP A 139 -6.44 23.78 -33.56
C ASP A 139 -7.56 23.65 -32.51
N SER A 140 -8.27 22.51 -32.48
CA SER A 140 -9.42 22.26 -31.59
C SER A 140 -9.25 20.95 -30.82
N PHE A 141 -8.80 21.06 -29.56
CA PHE A 141 -8.48 19.92 -28.71
C PHE A 141 -8.64 20.19 -27.22
N THR A 142 -8.84 19.14 -26.41
CA THR A 142 -8.79 19.23 -24.93
C THR A 142 -7.48 18.65 -24.41
N ALA A 143 -6.66 19.49 -23.75
CA ALA A 143 -5.52 19.05 -22.96
C ALA A 143 -6.00 18.62 -21.56
N SER A 144 -5.72 17.39 -21.19
CA SER A 144 -6.16 16.79 -19.93
C SER A 144 -4.98 16.42 -19.05
N THR A 145 -5.10 16.72 -17.75
CA THR A 145 -4.21 16.23 -16.71
C THR A 145 -5.05 15.50 -15.67
N LYS A 146 -4.72 14.23 -15.45
CA LYS A 146 -5.45 13.36 -14.54
C LYS A 146 -4.49 12.73 -13.54
N VAL A 147 -4.86 12.72 -12.26
CA VAL A 147 -4.09 12.11 -11.17
C VAL A 147 -5.01 11.22 -10.36
N LEU A 148 -4.60 9.98 -10.11
CA LEU A 148 -5.30 9.07 -9.23
C LEU A 148 -4.34 8.62 -8.14
N LEU A 149 -4.79 8.70 -6.90
CA LEU A 149 -4.11 8.18 -5.73
C LEU A 149 -5.00 7.10 -5.12
N GLY A 150 -4.44 5.90 -4.94
CA GLY A 150 -5.09 4.78 -4.30
C GLY A 150 -4.33 4.37 -3.05
N PHE A 151 -5.07 4.06 -2.00
CA PHE A 151 -4.57 3.35 -0.83
C PHE A 151 -5.53 2.22 -0.50
N ARG A 152 -5.00 1.01 -0.29
CA ARG A 152 -5.76 -0.14 0.21
C ARG A 152 -4.96 -0.79 1.33
N GLU A 153 -5.64 -1.21 2.39
CA GLU A 153 -5.08 -1.97 3.49
C GLU A 153 -6.02 -3.10 3.85
N GLU A 154 -5.45 -4.29 4.08
CA GLU A 154 -6.07 -5.38 4.81
C GLU A 154 -5.19 -5.69 6.00
N ARG A 155 -5.76 -5.71 7.20
CA ARG A 155 -5.02 -5.97 8.44
C ARG A 155 -5.78 -6.93 9.33
N VAL A 156 -5.05 -7.91 9.84
CA VAL A 156 -5.56 -8.90 10.79
C VAL A 156 -4.65 -8.96 12.00
N ALA A 157 -5.23 -9.24 13.15
CA ALA A 157 -4.46 -9.63 14.32
C ALA A 157 -5.16 -10.75 15.11
N ALA A 158 -4.35 -11.55 15.77
CA ALA A 158 -4.78 -12.67 16.59
C ALA A 158 -3.85 -12.82 17.81
N GLY A 159 -4.27 -13.59 18.80
CA GLY A 159 -3.48 -13.87 19.99
C GLY A 159 -4.38 -14.09 21.20
N ARG A 160 -3.83 -13.88 22.39
CA ARG A 160 -4.58 -14.05 23.65
C ARG A 160 -5.73 -13.06 23.81
N SER A 161 -5.64 -11.90 23.17
CA SER A 161 -6.69 -10.88 23.15
C SER A 161 -7.83 -11.17 22.17
N GLY A 162 -7.81 -12.31 21.47
CA GLY A 162 -8.77 -12.66 20.45
C GLY A 162 -8.35 -12.25 19.04
N PHE A 163 -9.29 -12.37 18.11
CA PHE A 163 -9.11 -12.07 16.68
C PHE A 163 -9.81 -10.77 16.32
N TRP A 164 -9.16 -9.93 15.51
CA TRP A 164 -9.82 -8.82 14.83
C TRP A 164 -9.25 -8.63 13.43
N SER A 165 -10.06 -8.05 12.56
CA SER A 165 -9.68 -7.66 11.21
C SER A 165 -10.21 -6.28 10.87
N ARG A 166 -9.50 -5.59 9.97
CA ARG A 166 -9.98 -4.36 9.35
C ARG A 166 -9.49 -4.26 7.90
N SER A 167 -10.29 -3.59 7.08
CA SER A 167 -9.95 -3.17 5.73
C SER A 167 -10.08 -1.65 5.64
N LEU A 168 -9.26 -1.04 4.79
CA LEU A 168 -9.36 0.37 4.46
C LEU A 168 -9.09 0.53 2.96
N SER A 169 -9.91 1.31 2.28
CA SER A 169 -9.64 1.74 0.91
C SER A 169 -9.92 3.23 0.77
N ASN A 170 -9.04 3.92 0.06
CA ASN A 170 -9.16 5.32 -0.26
C ASN A 170 -8.76 5.51 -1.71
N SER A 171 -9.69 5.97 -2.55
CA SER A 171 -9.43 6.33 -3.94
C SER A 171 -9.68 7.81 -4.10
N GLN A 172 -8.69 8.54 -4.59
CA GLN A 172 -8.76 9.95 -4.92
C GLN A 172 -8.46 10.11 -6.41
N GLU A 173 -9.31 10.85 -7.10
CA GLU A 173 -9.18 11.16 -8.52
C GLU A 173 -9.30 12.66 -8.68
N CYS A 174 -8.33 13.29 -9.34
CA CYS A 174 -8.36 14.69 -9.70
C CYS A 174 -8.13 14.82 -11.21
N ALA A 175 -8.91 15.69 -11.85
CA ALA A 175 -8.75 15.98 -13.26
C ALA A 175 -8.80 17.48 -13.51
N ARG A 176 -8.02 17.93 -14.50
CA ARG A 176 -8.08 19.27 -15.07
C ARG A 176 -8.07 19.12 -16.59
N ASP A 177 -9.03 19.76 -17.22
CA ASP A 177 -9.18 19.81 -18.67
C ASP A 177 -9.14 21.27 -19.13
N VAL A 178 -8.39 21.53 -20.20
CA VAL A 178 -8.32 22.82 -20.88
C VAL A 178 -8.67 22.61 -22.34
N ASP A 179 -9.75 23.25 -22.78
CA ASP A 179 -10.15 23.25 -24.19
C ASP A 179 -9.41 24.36 -24.92
N PHE A 180 -8.81 24.01 -26.05
CA PHE A 180 -8.13 24.90 -26.97
C PHE A 180 -8.94 25.05 -28.26
N GLU A 181 -9.04 26.27 -28.77
CA GLU A 181 -9.58 26.62 -30.09
C GLU A 181 -8.64 27.66 -30.72
N ASP A 182 -8.24 27.48 -31.99
CA ASP A 182 -7.30 28.36 -32.72
C ASP A 182 -5.98 28.63 -31.95
N GLY A 183 -5.52 27.64 -31.18
CA GLY A 183 -4.31 27.73 -30.35
C GLY A 183 -4.48 28.51 -29.05
N GLU A 184 -5.68 29.00 -28.73
CA GLU A 184 -6.00 29.71 -27.48
C GLU A 184 -6.81 28.83 -26.53
N GLY A 185 -6.49 28.87 -25.24
CA GLY A 185 -7.25 28.19 -24.19
C GLY A 185 -8.57 28.92 -23.94
N VAL A 186 -9.69 28.34 -24.37
CA VAL A 186 -11.02 28.97 -24.30
C VAL A 186 -11.83 28.58 -23.07
N ARG A 187 -11.55 27.42 -22.48
CA ARG A 187 -12.30 26.90 -21.33
C ARG A 187 -11.44 26.02 -20.47
N GLU A 188 -11.55 26.20 -19.17
CA GLU A 188 -10.90 25.35 -18.19
C GLU A 188 -11.94 24.72 -17.27
N SER A 189 -11.72 23.47 -16.91
CA SER A 189 -12.50 22.80 -15.88
C SER A 189 -11.61 21.90 -15.03
N TRP A 190 -11.96 21.77 -13.76
CA TRP A 190 -11.27 20.87 -12.84
C TRP A 190 -12.25 20.33 -11.81
N GLY A 191 -11.89 19.20 -11.22
CA GLY A 191 -12.66 18.57 -10.18
C GLY A 191 -11.87 17.48 -9.48
N ALA A 192 -12.36 17.08 -8.32
CA ALA A 192 -11.82 15.98 -7.56
C ALA A 192 -12.93 15.07 -7.05
N ARG A 193 -12.63 13.79 -6.90
CA ARG A 193 -13.52 12.82 -6.27
C ARG A 193 -12.71 11.96 -5.31
N GLN A 194 -13.21 11.79 -4.10
CA GLN A 194 -12.66 10.89 -3.11
C GLN A 194 -13.70 9.88 -2.68
N THR A 195 -13.34 8.60 -2.69
CA THR A 195 -14.11 7.51 -2.08
C THR A 195 -13.27 6.86 -1.01
N TYR A 196 -13.69 7.00 0.25
CA TYR A 196 -13.07 6.41 1.42
C TYR A 196 -14.00 5.34 2.00
N ARG A 197 -13.46 4.17 2.32
CA ARG A 197 -14.16 3.08 2.99
C ARG A 197 -13.25 2.47 4.03
N TYR A 198 -13.78 2.30 5.23
CA TYR A 198 -13.15 1.63 6.35
C TYR A 198 -14.13 0.60 6.89
N GLU A 199 -13.67 -0.61 7.12
CA GLU A 199 -14.44 -1.65 7.77
C GLU A 199 -13.57 -2.34 8.80
N ALA A 200 -14.11 -2.55 9.98
CA ALA A 200 -13.48 -3.27 11.06
C ALA A 200 -14.50 -4.18 11.73
N SER A 201 -14.02 -5.02 12.64
CA SER A 201 -14.88 -5.95 13.38
C SER A 201 -15.93 -5.23 14.25
N ASP A 202 -15.69 -3.98 14.61
CA ASP A 202 -16.47 -3.18 15.56
C ASP A 202 -16.99 -1.85 15.00
N ALA A 203 -16.51 -1.41 13.83
CA ALA A 203 -16.88 -0.14 13.21
C ALA A 203 -16.75 -0.19 11.69
N CYS A 204 -17.45 0.70 11.00
CA CYS A 204 -17.23 0.97 9.58
C CYS A 204 -17.56 2.42 9.30
N TYR A 205 -16.99 2.91 8.21
CA TYR A 205 -17.20 4.27 7.76
C TYR A 205 -17.03 4.31 6.25
N PHE A 206 -17.93 5.01 5.59
CA PHE A 206 -17.87 5.27 4.16
C PHE A 206 -18.09 6.76 3.92
N ARG A 207 -17.32 7.33 3.00
CA ARG A 207 -17.56 8.68 2.51
C ARG A 207 -17.18 8.80 1.04
N ASN A 208 -18.06 9.43 0.27
CA ASN A 208 -17.86 9.74 -1.14
C ASN A 208 -18.13 11.22 -1.38
N VAL A 209 -17.08 11.96 -1.72
CA VAL A 209 -17.12 13.41 -1.93
C VAL A 209 -16.70 13.71 -3.36
N THR A 210 -17.42 14.58 -4.04
CA THR A 210 -17.07 15.10 -5.37
C THR A 210 -17.10 16.62 -5.36
N SER A 211 -16.06 17.23 -5.92
CA SER A 211 -15.97 18.66 -6.16
C SER A 211 -15.86 18.96 -7.65
N ARG A 212 -16.33 20.14 -8.03
CA ARG A 212 -16.17 20.70 -9.37
C ARG A 212 -15.85 22.19 -9.22
N GLY A 213 -14.80 22.67 -9.87
CA GLY A 213 -14.32 24.01 -9.64
C GLY A 213 -13.88 24.20 -8.18
N TYR A 214 -14.52 25.15 -7.49
CA TYR A 214 -14.28 25.42 -6.07
C TYR A 214 -15.41 24.90 -5.16
N ASP A 215 -16.42 24.23 -5.73
CA ASP A 215 -17.62 23.82 -5.00
C ASP A 215 -17.65 22.30 -4.77
N VAL A 216 -18.16 21.90 -3.60
CA VAL A 216 -18.53 20.51 -3.34
C VAL A 216 -19.91 20.28 -3.95
N VAL A 217 -19.98 19.39 -4.94
CA VAL A 217 -21.22 19.10 -5.68
C VAL A 217 -21.93 17.84 -5.19
N SER A 218 -21.23 16.98 -4.43
CA SER A 218 -21.80 15.80 -3.80
C SER A 218 -20.97 15.41 -2.57
N ASP A 219 -21.63 15.09 -1.47
CA ASP A 219 -21.01 14.55 -0.26
C ASP A 219 -21.99 13.56 0.37
N HIS A 220 -21.59 12.29 0.42
CA HIS A 220 -22.37 11.22 1.01
C HIS A 220 -21.50 10.45 2.00
N SER A 221 -21.96 10.34 3.24
CA SER A 221 -21.33 9.54 4.29
C SER A 221 -22.28 8.49 4.85
N ASP A 222 -21.74 7.32 5.19
CA ASP A 222 -22.46 6.24 5.85
C ASP A 222 -21.60 5.63 6.97
N GLU A 223 -22.21 5.39 8.12
CA GLU A 223 -21.58 4.80 9.31
C GLU A 223 -22.22 3.46 9.69
N ALA A 224 -23.21 2.99 8.91
CA ALA A 224 -23.97 1.80 9.21
C ALA A 224 -23.32 0.53 8.65
N CYS A 225 -22.79 -0.30 9.53
CA CYS A 225 -22.39 -1.67 9.20
C CYS A 225 -23.51 -2.59 9.65
N VAL A 226 -24.12 -3.32 8.72
CA VAL A 226 -24.90 -4.48 9.11
C VAL A 226 -23.91 -5.45 9.76
N LYS A 227 -24.09 -5.75 11.05
CA LYS A 227 -23.34 -6.82 11.73
C LYS A 227 -23.63 -8.14 11.04
N GLY A 228 -22.84 -8.47 10.01
CA GLY A 228 -22.79 -9.80 9.45
C GLY A 228 -22.23 -10.72 10.53
N SER A 229 -23.03 -11.69 10.94
CA SER A 229 -22.61 -12.77 11.84
C SER A 229 -21.21 -13.25 11.46
N HIS A 230 -20.29 -13.24 12.42
CA HIS A 230 -18.97 -13.86 12.27
C HIS A 230 -19.16 -15.28 11.73
N ALA A 231 -19.03 -15.45 10.42
CA ALA A 231 -18.97 -16.76 9.81
C ALA A 231 -17.63 -17.34 10.27
N ALA A 232 -17.73 -18.43 11.00
CA ALA A 232 -16.62 -19.16 11.59
C ALA A 232 -15.47 -19.32 10.59
N ALA A 233 -14.27 -19.04 11.08
CA ALA A 233 -12.98 -19.57 10.67
C ALA A 233 -13.02 -20.58 9.50
N GLY A 234 -12.81 -20.09 8.28
CA GLY A 234 -12.27 -20.87 7.16
C GLY A 234 -10.84 -20.41 6.92
N GLY A 235 -9.88 -21.30 7.14
CA GLY A 235 -8.47 -20.99 7.41
C GLY A 235 -7.75 -20.18 6.32
N ILE A 236 -7.09 -19.11 6.76
CA ILE A 236 -6.06 -18.39 5.99
C ILE A 236 -4.87 -19.33 5.68
N ALA A 237 -4.71 -20.42 6.45
CA ALA A 237 -3.75 -21.49 6.18
C ALA A 237 -3.95 -22.20 4.82
N GLU A 238 -5.18 -22.22 4.29
CA GLU A 238 -5.48 -22.90 3.02
C GLU A 238 -5.22 -21.99 1.80
N ARG A 239 -5.31 -20.66 1.97
CA ARG A 239 -4.98 -19.69 0.92
C ARG A 239 -3.49 -19.42 0.79
N ALA A 240 -2.72 -19.56 1.86
CA ALA A 240 -1.25 -19.50 1.82
C ALA A 240 -0.64 -20.70 1.05
N ALA A 241 -1.25 -21.89 1.15
CA ALA A 241 -0.82 -23.07 0.39
C ALA A 241 -1.14 -22.95 -1.11
N ALA A 242 -2.27 -22.34 -1.48
CA ALA A 242 -2.65 -22.14 -2.89
C ALA A 242 -1.79 -21.08 -3.61
N ALA A 243 -1.37 -20.02 -2.92
CA ALA A 243 -0.49 -19.00 -3.48
C ALA A 243 0.95 -19.50 -3.70
N GLY A 244 1.43 -20.42 -2.84
CA GLY A 244 2.73 -21.07 -3.01
C GLY A 244 2.79 -22.06 -4.18
N ALA A 245 1.68 -22.72 -4.51
CA ALA A 245 1.62 -23.67 -5.63
C ALA A 245 1.54 -22.97 -7.01
N ALA A 246 0.82 -21.85 -7.11
CA ALA A 246 0.68 -21.11 -8.37
C ALA A 246 1.99 -20.42 -8.82
N ALA A 247 2.89 -20.09 -7.90
CA ALA A 247 4.20 -19.49 -8.21
C ALA A 247 5.22 -20.53 -8.73
N ALA A 248 5.04 -21.82 -8.42
CA ALA A 248 5.93 -22.89 -8.90
C ALA A 248 5.60 -23.30 -10.35
N GLU A 249 4.34 -23.19 -10.77
CA GLU A 249 3.90 -23.56 -12.13
C GLU A 249 4.24 -22.50 -13.19
N LEU A 250 4.52 -21.24 -12.79
CA LEU A 250 4.92 -20.17 -13.70
C LEU A 250 6.45 -20.03 -13.91
N LEU A 251 7.27 -20.81 -13.21
CA LEU A 251 8.75 -20.76 -13.32
C LEU A 251 9.40 -22.01 -13.95
N GLY A 252 8.61 -22.94 -14.49
CA GLY A 252 9.09 -23.95 -15.45
C GLY A 252 10.33 -24.74 -15.01
N LEU A 253 10.21 -25.44 -13.87
CA LEU A 253 10.94 -26.68 -13.61
C LEU A 253 9.97 -27.86 -13.56
#